data_AF-A0A5N9HVT6-F1
#
_entry.id   AF-A0A5N9HVT6-F1
#
_cell.length_a   1.000
_cell.length_b   1.000
_cell.length_c   1.000
_cell.angle_alpha   90.00
_cell.angle_beta   90.00
_cell.angle_gamma   90.00
#
_symmetry.space_group_name_H-M   'P 1'
#
loop_
_entity.id
_entity.type
_entity.pdbx_description
1 polymer ?
#
loop_
_entity_poly.entity_id
_entity_poly.type
_entity_poly.pdbx_seq_one_letter_code
_entity_poly.pdbx_strand_id
1 'polypeptide(L)'
;MPSTMDMAWEMARVGAPEGTVIIADEQSAGRGRYERAWISEGAEDILCSIVLKPRLSLVPELLMIAALACVDVTENYGLTSGLKWPNDVQINGRKLA
;
A
#
# COMPACT_ATOMS: atom_id res chain seq x y z
N MET A 1 -14.82 3.10 -3.54
CA MET A 1 -14.73 4.37 -2.75
C MET A 1 -13.73 5.32 -3.43
N PRO A 2 -13.57 6.61 -3.07
CA PRO A 2 -12.57 7.47 -3.74
C PRO A 2 -11.12 6.97 -3.57
N SER A 3 -10.65 6.84 -2.33
CA SER A 3 -9.31 6.35 -2.00
C SER A 3 -9.28 5.85 -0.55
N THR A 4 -8.70 4.68 -0.33
CA THR A 4 -8.43 4.11 1.00
C THR A 4 -7.49 5.00 1.80
N MET A 5 -6.54 5.68 1.14
CA MET A 5 -5.60 6.59 1.78
C MET A 5 -6.29 7.86 2.31
N ASP A 6 -7.28 8.39 1.58
CA ASP A 6 -8.07 9.54 2.04
C ASP A 6 -8.91 9.18 3.26
N MET A 7 -9.53 8.01 3.24
CA MET A 7 -10.27 7.49 4.39
C MET A 7 -9.32 7.23 5.58
N ALA A 8 -8.12 6.68 5.34
CA ALA A 8 -7.13 6.48 6.40
C ALA A 8 -6.71 7.81 7.05
N TRP A 9 -6.54 8.87 6.27
CA TRP A 9 -6.28 10.22 6.78
C TRP A 9 -7.42 10.75 7.65
N GLU A 10 -8.66 10.58 7.23
CA GLU A 10 -9.84 10.97 8.01
C GLU A 10 -9.91 10.20 9.33
N MET A 11 -9.76 8.88 9.26
CA MET A 11 -9.74 7.99 10.43
C MET A 11 -8.61 8.37 11.41
N ALA A 12 -7.42 8.66 10.91
CA ALA A 12 -6.31 9.12 11.74
C ALA A 12 -6.62 10.44 12.45
N ARG A 13 -7.27 11.40 11.77
CA ARG A 13 -7.67 12.71 12.35
C ARG A 13 -8.71 12.57 13.46
N VAL A 14 -9.64 11.64 13.33
CA VAL A 14 -10.66 11.38 14.37
C VAL A 14 -10.15 10.44 15.48
N GLY A 15 -8.86 10.08 15.46
CA GLY A 15 -8.22 9.36 16.56
C GLY A 15 -8.29 7.84 16.45
N ALA A 16 -8.47 7.27 15.26
CA ALA A 16 -8.45 5.82 15.05
C ALA A 16 -7.21 5.17 15.69
N PRO A 17 -7.34 3.94 16.22
CA PRO A 17 -6.22 3.23 16.83
C PRO A 17 -5.13 2.90 15.81
N GLU A 18 -3.90 2.74 16.29
CA GLU A 18 -2.82 2.19 15.49
C GLU A 18 -3.18 0.77 15.01
N GLY A 19 -2.83 0.45 13.77
CA GLY A 19 -3.19 -0.81 13.13
C GLY A 19 -4.59 -0.82 12.50
N THR A 20 -5.31 0.30 12.49
CA THR A 20 -6.57 0.40 11.74
C THR A 20 -6.31 0.17 10.25
N VAL A 21 -6.99 -0.82 9.66
CA VAL A 21 -6.87 -1.16 8.24
C VAL A 21 -8.14 -0.74 7.51
N ILE A 22 -7.97 -0.02 6.41
CA ILE A 22 -9.03 0.34 5.47
C ILE A 22 -8.81 -0.49 4.22
N ILE A 23 -9.84 -1.17 3.74
CA ILE A 23 -9.82 -2.02 2.54
C ILE A 23 -10.93 -1.56 1.60
N ALA A 24 -10.70 -1.64 0.30
CA ALA A 24 -11.72 -1.41 -0.72
C ALA A 24 -11.61 -2.41 -1.86
N ASP A 25 -12.75 -2.78 -2.45
CA ASP A 25 -12.77 -3.59 -3.68
C ASP A 25 -12.37 -2.77 -4.92
N GLU A 26 -12.57 -1.44 -4.88
CA GLU A 26 -12.25 -0.52 -5.97
C GLU A 26 -12.03 0.92 -5.44
N GLN A 27 -11.08 1.64 -6.09
CA GLN A 27 -10.84 3.07 -5.88
C GLN A 27 -11.13 3.90 -7.14
N SER A 28 -12.09 4.81 -7.08
CA SER A 28 -12.44 5.68 -8.21
C SER A 28 -11.48 6.87 -8.39
N ALA A 29 -10.63 7.15 -7.39
CA ALA A 29 -9.66 8.24 -7.37
C ALA A 29 -8.36 7.81 -6.67
N GLY A 30 -7.92 6.58 -6.94
CA GLY A 30 -6.65 6.03 -6.43
C GLY A 30 -5.45 6.84 -6.92
N ARG A 31 -4.47 7.05 -6.03
CA ARG A 31 -3.28 7.87 -6.30
C ARG A 31 -2.01 7.16 -5.89
N GLY A 32 -1.07 7.08 -6.83
CA GLY A 32 0.31 6.73 -6.59
C GLY A 32 1.15 7.97 -6.26
N ARG A 33 2.48 7.80 -6.22
CA ARG A 33 3.41 8.90 -5.99
C ARG A 33 3.36 9.92 -7.14
N TYR A 34 3.62 11.18 -6.80
CA TYR A 34 3.64 12.30 -7.73
C TYR A 34 2.31 12.47 -8.49
N GLU A 35 1.18 12.27 -7.78
CA GLU A 35 -0.19 12.40 -8.32
C GLU A 35 -0.50 11.53 -9.54
N ARG A 36 0.28 10.46 -9.76
CA ARG A 36 -0.03 9.49 -10.81
C ARG A 36 -1.28 8.72 -10.43
N ALA A 37 -2.18 8.52 -11.39
CA ALA A 37 -3.35 7.69 -11.17
C ALA A 37 -2.93 6.27 -10.78
N TRP A 38 -3.55 5.73 -9.73
CA TRP A 38 -3.53 4.31 -9.43
C TRP A 38 -4.85 3.73 -9.94
N ILE A 39 -4.77 2.99 -11.04
CA ILE A 39 -5.93 2.36 -11.66
C ILE A 39 -6.14 1.02 -10.96
N SER A 40 -7.37 0.77 -10.53
CA SER A 40 -7.79 -0.54 -10.04
C SER A 40 -8.98 -1.02 -10.85
N GLU A 41 -8.93 -2.24 -11.35
CA GLU A 41 -10.07 -2.91 -11.99
C GLU A 41 -10.68 -3.86 -10.95
N GLY A 42 -11.96 -3.66 -10.65
CA GLY A 42 -12.59 -4.11 -9.40
C GLY A 42 -12.26 -5.55 -8.96
N ALA A 43 -12.06 -5.73 -7.65
CA ALA A 43 -11.77 -7.01 -6.97
C ALA A 43 -10.54 -7.82 -7.47
N GLU A 44 -9.80 -7.34 -8.48
CA GLU A 44 -8.54 -7.96 -8.91
C GLU A 44 -7.35 -7.52 -8.07
N ASP A 45 -7.48 -6.39 -7.36
CA ASP A 45 -6.45 -5.79 -6.53
C ASP A 45 -6.77 -5.89 -5.03
N ILE A 46 -5.73 -6.03 -4.20
CA ILE A 46 -5.82 -5.78 -2.76
C ILE A 46 -5.52 -4.30 -2.50
N LEU A 47 -6.57 -3.49 -2.37
CA LEU A 47 -6.43 -2.06 -2.09
C LEU A 47 -6.58 -1.82 -0.59
N CYS A 48 -5.50 -1.43 0.07
CA CYS A 48 -5.55 -1.14 1.50
C CYS A 48 -4.69 0.05 1.93
N SER A 49 -5.05 0.63 3.07
CA SER A 49 -4.26 1.64 3.77
C SER A 49 -4.28 1.34 5.27
N ILE A 50 -3.14 1.51 5.95
CA ILE A 50 -2.97 1.20 7.36
C ILE A 50 -2.60 2.46 8.13
N VAL A 51 -3.34 2.75 9.21
CA VAL A 51 -3.01 3.85 10.12
C VAL A 51 -1.96 3.37 11.12
N LEU A 52 -0.74 3.93 11.05
CA LEU A 52 0.37 3.65 11.97
C LEU A 52 0.71 4.88 12.80
N LYS A 53 1.25 4.67 14.02
CA LYS A 53 1.70 5.75 14.91
C LYS A 53 3.16 5.55 15.34
N PRO A 54 4.11 5.42 14.39
CA PRO A 54 5.50 5.12 14.71
C PRO A 54 6.23 6.33 15.30
N ARG A 55 7.42 6.08 15.85
CA ARG A 55 8.37 7.16 16.14
C ARG A 55 8.76 7.87 14.83
N LEU A 56 8.88 9.19 14.87
CA LEU A 56 9.19 10.00 13.68
C LEU A 56 10.47 9.56 12.96
N SER A 57 11.46 9.06 13.71
CA SER A 57 12.72 8.54 13.17
C SER A 57 12.55 7.33 12.24
N LEU A 58 11.47 6.56 12.39
CA LEU A 58 11.20 5.35 11.61
C LEU A 58 10.34 5.62 10.36
N VAL A 59 9.76 6.81 10.24
CA VAL A 59 8.88 7.17 9.11
C VAL A 59 9.55 6.99 7.74
N PRO A 60 10.84 7.36 7.54
CA PRO A 60 11.51 7.17 6.25
C PRO A 60 11.61 5.71 5.81
N GLU A 61 11.59 4.77 6.76
CA GLU A 61 11.80 3.34 6.51
C GLU A 61 10.50 2.59 6.18
N LEU A 62 9.35 3.14 6.58
CA LEU A 62 8.04 2.48 6.42
C LEU A 62 7.73 2.11 4.97
N LEU A 63 8.11 2.96 4.02
CA LEU A 63 7.88 2.69 2.60
C LEU A 63 8.64 1.44 2.13
N MET A 64 9.89 1.28 2.59
CA MET A 64 10.70 0.11 2.29
C MET A 64 10.16 -1.14 2.98
N ILE A 65 9.76 -1.01 4.25
CA ILE A 65 9.19 -2.11 5.04
C ILE A 65 7.90 -2.62 4.38
N ALA A 66 7.03 -1.72 3.91
CA ALA A 66 5.80 -2.11 3.21
C ALA A 66 6.10 -2.88 1.91
N ALA A 67 7.09 -2.42 1.12
CA ALA A 67 7.46 -3.11 -0.11
C ALA A 67 8.09 -4.49 0.16
N LEU A 68 8.94 -4.60 1.19
CA LEU A 68 9.51 -5.88 1.64
C LEU A 68 8.43 -6.85 2.13
N ALA A 69 7.45 -6.38 2.92
CA ALA A 69 6.35 -7.21 3.37
C ALA A 69 5.55 -7.81 2.19
N CYS A 70 5.35 -7.04 1.12
CA CYS A 70 4.74 -7.55 -0.11
C CYS A 70 5.60 -8.63 -0.77
N VAL A 71 6.93 -8.46 -0.83
CA VAL A 71 7.85 -9.49 -1.36
C VAL A 71 7.76 -10.78 -0.53
N ASP A 72 7.85 -10.68 0.79
CA ASP A 72 7.78 -11.83 1.70
C ASP A 72 6.47 -12.62 1.51
N VAL A 73 5.35 -11.93 1.33
CA VAL A 73 4.06 -12.58 1.07
C VAL A 73 4.08 -13.36 -0.24
N THR A 74 4.73 -12.87 -1.30
CA THR A 74 4.79 -13.58 -2.59
C THR A 74 5.52 -14.91 -2.52
N GLU A 75 6.49 -15.06 -1.61
CA GLU A 75 7.23 -16.31 -1.41
C GLU A 75 6.31 -17.45 -0.94
N ASN A 76 5.29 -17.13 -0.13
CA ASN A 76 4.29 -18.10 0.32
C ASN A 76 3.45 -18.68 -0.84
N TYR A 77 3.44 -18.00 -2.00
CA TYR A 77 2.77 -18.45 -3.22
C TYR A 77 3.74 -19.03 -4.25
N GLY A 78 5.02 -19.24 -3.88
CA GLY A 78 6.05 -19.77 -4.78
C GLY A 78 6.46 -18.80 -5.88
N LEU A 79 6.20 -17.51 -5.70
CA LEU A 79 6.56 -16.47 -6.66
C LEU A 79 7.87 -15.81 -6.25
N THR A 80 8.79 -15.63 -7.21
CA THR A 80 9.99 -14.82 -7.03
C THR A 80 9.68 -13.39 -7.46
N SER A 81 9.50 -12.50 -6.49
CA SER A 81 9.38 -11.06 -6.72
C SER A 81 10.65 -10.32 -6.32
N GLY A 82 10.77 -9.06 -6.73
CA GLY A 82 11.90 -8.21 -6.37
C GLY A 82 11.47 -6.76 -6.20
N LEU A 83 12.32 -5.98 -5.55
CA LEU A 83 12.09 -4.56 -5.32
C LEU A 83 12.60 -3.74 -6.50
N LYS A 84 11.74 -2.86 -7.02
CA LYS A 84 12.13 -1.71 -7.81
C LYS A 84 12.05 -0.48 -6.92
N TRP A 85 13.22 0.02 -6.55
CA TRP A 85 13.37 1.11 -5.59
C TRP A 85 12.58 2.37 -6.03
N PRO A 86 11.93 3.10 -5.09
CA PRO A 86 11.87 2.85 -3.64
C PRO A 86 10.62 2.12 -3.15
N ASN A 87 9.63 1.85 -4.02
CA ASN A 87 8.28 1.54 -3.56
C ASN A 87 7.49 0.58 -4.45
N ASP A 88 8.10 0.04 -5.50
CA ASP A 88 7.43 -0.87 -6.41
C ASP A 88 7.97 -2.30 -6.16
N VAL A 89 7.07 -3.29 -6.16
CA VAL A 89 7.38 -4.73 -6.20
C VAL A 89 7.12 -5.22 -7.62
N GLN A 90 7.97 -6.11 -8.12
CA GLN A 90 7.85 -6.62 -9.48
C GLN A 90 8.10 -8.13 -9.59
N ILE A 91 7.43 -8.76 -10.55
CA ILE A 91 7.66 -10.15 -10.96
C ILE A 91 8.01 -10.12 -12.45
N ASN A 92 9.12 -10.75 -12.86
CA ASN A 92 9.57 -10.79 -14.26
C ASN A 92 9.66 -9.38 -14.90
N GLY A 93 10.10 -8.38 -14.15
CA GLY A 93 10.23 -6.98 -14.61
C GLY A 93 8.92 -6.22 -14.78
N ARG A 94 7.78 -6.81 -14.41
CA ARG A 94 6.46 -6.17 -14.43
C ARG A 94 6.00 -5.84 -13.03
N LYS A 95 5.37 -4.67 -12.86
CA LYS A 95 4.91 -4.18 -11.57
C LYS A 95 3.79 -5.10 -11.02
N LEU A 96 3.92 -5.44 -9.74
CA LEU A 96 2.96 -6.20 -8.95
C LEU A 96 2.25 -5.29 -7.93
N ALA A 97 3.02 -4.47 -7.21
CA ALA A 97 2.55 -3.49 -6.21
C ALA A 97 3.42 -2.23 -6.29
#